data_AF-A0A850M8U4-F1
#
_entry.id   AF-A0A850M8U4-F1
#
_cell.length_a   1.000
_cell.length_b   1.000
_cell.length_c   1.000
_cell.angle_alpha   90.00
_cell.angle_beta   90.00
_cell.angle_gamma   90.00
#
_symmetry.space_group_name_H-M   'P 1'
#
loop_
_entity.id
_entity.type
_entity.pdbx_description
1 polymer ?
#
loop_
_entity_poly.entity_id
_entity_poly.type
_entity_poly.pdbx_seq_one_letter_code
_entity_poly.pdbx_strand_id
1 'polypeptide(L)' 'MTTYKCTRCDWAGQKEELKHVPVCPDCATGHSPLYRMMKKGDLLECPSCSWSGPPENALREPECPECEDQYLREE' A
#
# COMPACT_ATOMS: atom_id res chain seq x y z
N MET A 1 -15.98 16.69 0.68
CA MET A 1 -14.60 16.19 0.69
C MET A 1 -14.60 14.95 1.54
N THR A 2 -14.10 13.85 1.01
CA THR A 2 -14.14 12.54 1.65
C THR A 2 -12.99 12.45 2.67
N THR A 3 -13.31 12.16 3.92
CA THR A 3 -12.28 12.06 4.98
C THR A 3 -11.97 10.59 5.23
N TYR A 4 -10.71 10.25 5.42
CA TYR A 4 -10.26 8.91 5.77
C TYR A 4 -9.78 8.87 7.20
N LYS A 5 -10.17 7.83 7.94
CA LYS A 5 -9.75 7.58 9.31
C LYS A 5 -9.01 6.24 9.42
N CYS A 6 -7.80 6.26 9.97
CA CYS A 6 -7.02 5.06 10.26
C CYS A 6 -7.61 4.30 11.46
N THR A 7 -7.80 2.99 11.32
CA THR A 7 -8.36 2.16 12.39
C THR A 7 -7.39 1.86 13.53
N ARG A 8 -6.11 2.15 13.36
CA ARG A 8 -5.04 1.79 14.30
C ARG A 8 -4.50 2.94 15.12
N CYS A 9 -4.30 4.12 14.51
CA CYS A 9 -3.73 5.29 15.19
C CYS A 9 -4.68 6.50 15.25
N ASP A 10 -5.94 6.33 14.83
CA ASP A 10 -6.96 7.40 14.79
C ASP A 10 -6.59 8.62 13.91
N TRP A 11 -5.53 8.54 13.10
CA TRP A 11 -5.23 9.56 12.09
C TRP A 11 -6.45 9.80 11.21
N ALA A 12 -6.80 11.06 10.98
CA ALA A 12 -7.88 11.47 10.10
C ALA A 12 -7.38 12.55 9.14
N GLY A 13 -7.62 12.37 7.85
CA GLY A 13 -7.16 13.29 6.81
C GLY A 13 -7.85 13.09 5.48
N GLN A 14 -7.49 13.90 4.51
CA GLN A 14 -8.03 13.86 3.16
C GLN A 14 -7.41 12.74 2.33
N LYS A 15 -8.08 12.38 1.23
CA LYS A 15 -7.61 11.35 0.30
C LYS A 15 -6.20 11.63 -0.24
N GLU A 16 -5.89 12.89 -0.49
CA GLU A 16 -4.62 13.34 -1.04
C GLU A 16 -3.45 13.18 -0.06
N GLU A 17 -3.74 13.05 1.23
CA GLU A 17 -2.75 12.84 2.29
C GLU A 17 -2.36 11.36 2.46
N LEU A 18 -3.09 10.44 1.81
CA LEU A 18 -2.85 9.01 1.89
C LEU A 18 -1.56 8.61 1.16
N LYS A 19 -0.73 7.81 1.84
CA LYS A 19 0.45 7.19 1.24
C LYS A 19 -0.01 6.05 0.35
N HIS A 20 0.42 6.04 -0.91
CA HIS A 20 0.10 4.94 -1.83
C HIS A 20 1.32 4.06 -2.05
N VAL A 21 1.16 2.77 -1.83
CA VAL A 21 2.23 1.77 -1.92
C VAL A 21 1.96 0.76 -3.03
N PRO A 22 3.01 0.18 -3.63
CA PRO A 22 2.84 -0.90 -4.58
C PRO A 22 2.44 -2.20 -3.86
N VAL A 23 1.42 -2.86 -4.40
CA VAL A 23 0.88 -4.13 -3.94
C VAL A 23 0.89 -5.12 -5.10
N CYS A 24 1.23 -6.37 -4.79
CA CYS A 24 1.24 -7.45 -5.77
C CYS A 24 -0.17 -7.67 -6.35
N PRO A 25 -0.33 -7.61 -7.69
CA PRO A 25 -1.64 -7.80 -8.32
C PRO A 25 -2.17 -9.24 -8.18
N ASP A 26 -1.30 -10.22 -7.96
CA ASP A 26 -1.68 -11.64 -7.94
C ASP A 26 -2.13 -12.11 -6.55
N CYS A 27 -1.51 -11.60 -5.48
CA CYS A 27 -1.74 -12.10 -4.12
C CYS A 27 -2.02 -11.01 -3.08
N ALA A 28 -2.19 -9.75 -3.51
CA ALA A 28 -2.44 -8.58 -2.65
C ALA A 28 -1.40 -8.34 -1.53
N THR A 29 -0.22 -8.96 -1.63
CA THR A 29 0.90 -8.74 -0.71
C THR A 29 1.56 -7.40 -1.03
N GLY A 30 1.87 -6.61 -0.01
CA GLY A 30 2.60 -5.35 -0.20
C GLY A 30 2.32 -4.32 0.88
N HIS A 31 1.23 -4.48 1.64
CA HIS A 31 0.88 -3.56 2.72
C HIS A 31 1.67 -3.77 4.01
N SER A 32 1.94 -5.04 4.35
CA SER A 32 2.73 -5.33 5.55
C SER A 32 4.18 -4.84 5.39
N PRO A 33 4.74 -4.11 6.36
CA PRO A 33 6.16 -3.74 6.36
C PRO A 33 7.12 -4.93 6.23
N LEU A 34 6.70 -6.12 6.68
CA LEU A 34 7.49 -7.35 6.58
C LEU A 34 7.42 -8.01 5.19
N TYR A 35 6.38 -7.70 4.41
CA TYR A 35 6.12 -8.28 3.09
C TYR A 35 5.94 -7.19 2.03
N ARG A 36 6.77 -6.14 2.11
CA ARG A 36 6.79 -5.08 1.08
C ARG A 36 7.28 -5.63 -0.25
N MET A 37 6.71 -5.11 -1.34
CA MET A 37 7.26 -5.30 -2.68
C MET A 37 8.72 -4.85 -2.73
N MET A 38 9.62 -5.74 -3.17
CA MET A 38 11.05 -5.49 -3.20
C MET A 38 11.44 -4.88 -4.54
N LYS A 39 12.37 -3.91 -4.55
CA LYS A 39 12.94 -3.39 -5.79
C LYS A 39 14.08 -4.29 -6.28
N LYS A 40 14.05 -4.65 -7.57
CA LYS A 40 15.07 -5.45 -8.24
C LYS A 40 15.43 -4.79 -9.57
N GLY A 41 16.38 -3.86 -9.53
CA GLY A 41 16.64 -2.96 -10.66
C GLY A 41 15.41 -2.08 -10.93
N ASP A 42 14.93 -2.09 -12.17
CA ASP A 42 13.73 -1.36 -12.61
C ASP A 42 12.42 -2.11 -12.34
N LEU A 43 12.48 -3.33 -11.79
CA LEU A 43 11.31 -4.17 -11.50
C LEU A 43 10.98 -4.18 -10.01
N LEU A 44 9.73 -4.52 -9.71
CA LEU A 44 9.27 -4.93 -8.40
C LEU A 44 9.12 -6.45 -8.35
N GLU A 45 9.46 -7.05 -7.22
CA GLU A 45 9.33 -8.48 -6.94
C GLU A 45 8.45 -8.67 -5.71
N CYS A 46 7.47 -9.58 -5.81
CA CYS A 46 6.64 -9.93 -4.67
C CYS A 46 7.41 -10.86 -3.73
N PRO A 47 7.47 -10.59 -2.42
CA PRO A 47 8.13 -11.49 -1.48
C PRO A 47 7.32 -12.75 -1.15
N SER A 48 6.02 -12.80 -1.50
CA SER A 48 5.11 -13.89 -1.14
C SER A 48 4.82 -14.86 -2.29
N CYS A 49 4.82 -14.39 -3.53
CA CYS A 49 4.59 -15.22 -4.71
C CYS A 49 5.69 -15.02 -5.76
N SER A 50 5.54 -15.62 -6.95
CA SER A 50 6.53 -15.54 -8.03
C SER A 50 6.39 -14.31 -8.93
N TRP A 51 5.54 -13.34 -8.58
CA TRP A 51 5.30 -12.17 -9.42
C TRP A 51 6.51 -11.23 -9.44
N SER A 52 6.89 -10.81 -10.64
CA SER A 52 7.88 -9.75 -10.87
C SER A 52 7.47 -8.92 -12.07
N GLY A 53 7.51 -7.60 -11.97
CA GLY A 53 7.11 -6.71 -13.06
C GLY A 53 7.44 -5.24 -12.83
N PRO A 54 7.27 -4.39 -13.84
CA PRO A 54 7.45 -2.94 -13.71
C PRO A 54 6.55 -2.33 -12.62
N PRO A 55 6.98 -1.25 -11.94
CA PRO A 55 6.18 -0.58 -10.91
C PRO A 55 4.79 -0.13 -11.35
N GLU A 56 4.59 0.20 -12.63
CA GLU A 56 3.29 0.56 -13.19
C GLU A 56 2.29 -0.61 -13.24
N ASN A 57 2.77 -1.85 -13.22
CA ASN A 57 1.93 -3.05 -13.23
C ASN A 57 1.54 -3.53 -11.83
N ALA A 58 2.13 -2.95 -10.77
CA ALA A 58 1.70 -3.19 -9.40
C ALA A 58 0.42 -2.40 -9.09
N LEU A 59 -0.45 -2.96 -8.26
CA LEU A 59 -1.58 -2.21 -7.72
C LEU A 59 -1.06 -1.09 -6.83
N ARG A 60 -1.72 0.06 -6.85
CA ARG A 60 -1.42 1.17 -5.94
C ARG A 60 -2.54 1.31 -4.95
N GLU A 61 -2.27 0.92 -3.71
CA GLU A 61 -3.27 0.94 -2.65
C GLU A 61 -2.88 1.93 -1.56
N PRO A 62 -3.87 2.60 -0.94
CA PRO A 62 -3.63 3.58 0.10
C PRO A 62 -3.30 2.93 1.45
N GLU A 63 -2.53 3.65 2.23
CA GLU A 63 -2.20 3.35 3.62
C GLU A 63 -2.17 4.63 4.45
N CYS A 64 -2.31 4.46 5.77
CA CYS A 64 -2.15 5.54 6.73
C CYS A 64 -0.73 6.12 6.65
N PRO A 65 -0.57 7.45 6.46
CA PRO A 65 0.75 8.07 6.38
C PRO A 65 1.53 8.00 7.71
N GLU A 66 0.84 7.87 8.84
CA GLU A 66 1.45 7.87 10.18
C GLU A 66 1.93 6.47 10.62
N CYS A 67 1.14 5.43 10.37
CA CYS A 67 1.41 4.09 10.90
C CYS A 67 1.46 2.98 9.84
N GLU A 68 1.34 3.34 8.56
CA GLU A 68 1.40 2.42 7.41
C GLU A 68 0.32 1.33 7.41
N ASP A 69 -0.78 1.55 8.15
CA ASP A 69 -1.90 0.62 8.16
C ASP A 69 -2.78 0.79 6.90
N GLN A 70 -3.09 -0.32 6.24
CA GLN A 70 -3.96 -0.38 5.06
C GLN A 70 -5.44 -0.19 5.40
N TYR A 71 -5.81 -0.37 6.67
CA TYR A 71 -7.21 -0.28 7.09
C TYR A 71 -7.63 1.16 7.38
N LEU A 72 -8.26 1.76 6.36
CA LEU A 72 -8.79 3.11 6.36
C LEU A 72 -10.31 3.08 6.24
N ARG A 73 -11.02 3.87 7.05
CA ARG A 73 -12.47 4.06 6.96
C ARG A 73 -12.79 5.39 6.31
N GLU A 74 -13.79 5.38 5.44
CA GLU A 74 -14.32 6.60 4.83
C GLU A 74 -15.38 7.22 5.77
N GLU A 75 -15.26 8.53 6.03
CA GLU A 75 -16.20 9.35 6.81
C GLU A 75 -16.73 10.54 5.99
#